data_AF-A0A7X3KFU4-F1
#
_entry.id   AF-A0A7X3KFU4-F1
#
_cell.length_a   1.000
_cell.length_b   1.000
_cell.length_c   1.000
_cell.angle_alpha   90.00
_cell.angle_beta   90.00
_cell.angle_gamma   90.00
#
_symmetry.space_group_name_H-M   'P 1'
#
loop_
_entity.id
_entity.type
_entity.pdbx_description
1 polymer ?
#
loop_
_entity_poly.entity_id
_entity_poly.type
_entity_poly.pdbx_seq_one_letter_code
_entity_poly.pdbx_strand_id
1 'polypeptide(L)'
;MSAIGLKAPNKPADVVPFLDAYIAKKEAEITEIEEMVERYEKRRLKEERAYQAMSSFRRLLSGRKPAHHLAVEYIHYVKKPMERARKLRVEADRARHLLDSPKSSDEKLSDLETLT
;
A
#
# COMPACT_ATOMS: atom_id res chain seq x y z
N MET A 1 13.01 16.41 -9.43
CA MET A 1 13.21 14.98 -9.74
C MET A 1 11.89 14.28 -9.49
N SER A 2 11.19 13.80 -10.53
CA SER A 2 9.87 13.18 -10.35
C SER A 2 10.06 11.81 -9.69
N ALA A 3 9.70 11.70 -8.41
CA ALA A 3 9.74 10.44 -7.65
C ALA A 3 8.70 9.41 -8.14
N ILE A 4 7.90 9.78 -9.13
CA ILE A 4 6.78 9.06 -9.68
C ILE A 4 7.15 8.83 -11.14
N GLY A 5 7.36 7.59 -11.57
CA GLY A 5 7.72 7.24 -12.96
C GLY A 5 6.71 7.63 -14.06
N LEU A 6 5.84 8.61 -13.80
CA LEU A 6 4.99 9.30 -14.76
C LEU A 6 5.59 10.70 -14.99
N LYS A 7 5.75 11.08 -16.26
CA LYS A 7 6.18 12.43 -16.62
C LYS A 7 5.07 13.42 -16.28
N ALA A 8 5.41 14.50 -15.59
CA ALA A 8 4.45 15.55 -15.28
C ALA A 8 3.84 16.11 -16.59
N PRO A 9 2.52 16.39 -16.60
CA PRO A 9 1.88 16.98 -17.77
C PRO A 9 2.46 18.38 -18.00
N ASN A 10 2.83 18.69 -19.25
CA ASN A 10 3.33 20.02 -19.63
C ASN A 10 2.25 20.89 -20.28
N LYS A 11 1.07 20.32 -20.50
CA LYS A 11 -0.06 20.96 -21.16
C LYS A 11 -1.35 20.67 -20.38
N PRO A 12 -2.31 21.60 -20.36
CA PRO A 12 -3.58 21.41 -19.67
C PRO A 12 -4.35 20.19 -20.20
N ALA A 13 -4.28 19.92 -21.51
CA ALA A 13 -4.95 18.78 -22.13
C ALA A 13 -4.45 17.42 -21.60
N ASP A 14 -3.21 17.36 -21.09
CA ASP A 14 -2.58 16.13 -20.62
C ASP A 14 -2.86 15.86 -19.13
N VAL A 15 -3.49 16.81 -18.41
CA VAL A 15 -3.70 16.73 -16.96
C VAL A 15 -4.67 15.62 -16.56
N VAL A 16 -5.80 15.51 -17.26
CA VAL A 16 -6.82 14.49 -17.02
C VAL A 16 -6.26 13.07 -17.22
N PRO A 17 -5.68 12.72 -18.39
CA PRO A 17 -5.12 11.37 -18.59
C PRO A 17 -3.93 11.09 -17.66
N PHE A 18 -3.18 12.12 -17.24
CA PHE A 18 -2.14 11.97 -16.22
C PHE A 18 -2.73 11.61 -14.86
N LEU A 19 -3.79 12.29 -14.41
CA LEU A 19 -4.47 12.02 -13.15
C LEU A 19 -5.04 10.60 -13.12
N ASP A 20 -5.69 10.16 -14.20
CA ASP A 20 -6.20 8.79 -14.31
C ASP A 20 -5.08 7.75 -14.20
N ALA A 21 -3.99 7.93 -14.95
CA ALA A 21 -2.84 7.02 -14.89
C ALA A 21 -2.16 7.03 -13.51
N TYR A 22 -2.13 8.20 -12.85
CA TYR A 22 -1.58 8.35 -11.51
C TYR A 22 -2.42 7.61 -10.47
N ILE A 23 -3.74 7.79 -10.51
CA ILE A 23 -4.70 7.09 -9.63
C ILE A 23 -4.58 5.57 -9.82
N ALA A 24 -4.63 5.10 -11.07
CA ALA A 24 -4.54 3.68 -11.38
C ALA A 24 -3.21 3.06 -10.87
N LYS A 25 -2.11 3.78 -11.00
CA LYS A 25 -0.81 3.32 -10.47
C LYS A 25 -0.82 3.20 -8.94
N LYS A 26 -1.40 4.18 -8.24
CA LYS A 26 -1.48 4.16 -6.76
C LYS A 26 -2.37 3.02 -6.28
N GLU A 27 -3.46 2.75 -6.97
CA GLU A 27 -4.35 1.60 -6.68
C GLU A 27 -3.64 0.26 -6.90
N ALA A 28 -2.85 0.13 -7.97
CA ALA A 28 -2.04 -1.06 -8.21
C ALA A 28 -1.01 -1.27 -7.09
N GLU A 29 -0.31 -0.21 -6.66
CA GLU A 29 0.65 -0.28 -5.53
C GLU A 29 -0.04 -0.67 -4.21
N ILE A 30 -1.26 -0.16 -3.95
CA ILE A 30 -2.05 -0.55 -2.79
C ILE A 30 -2.38 -2.05 -2.84
N THR A 31 -2.83 -2.53 -4.01
CA THR A 31 -3.21 -3.93 -4.20
C THR A 31 -2.01 -4.86 -4.00
N GLU A 32 -0.84 -4.50 -4.53
CA GLU A 32 0.40 -5.26 -4.35
C GLU A 32 0.79 -5.36 -2.86
N ILE A 33 0.66 -4.27 -2.11
CA ILE A 33 0.89 -4.26 -0.66
C ILE A 33 -0.08 -5.21 0.05
N GLU A 34 -1.37 -5.14 -0.29
CA GLU A 34 -2.40 -5.96 0.34
C GLU A 34 -2.17 -7.45 0.06
N GLU A 35 -1.83 -7.82 -1.17
CA GLU A 35 -1.49 -9.20 -1.50
C GLU A 35 -0.25 -9.70 -0.75
N MET A 36 0.77 -8.86 -0.61
CA MET A 36 1.98 -9.19 0.14
C MET A 36 1.65 -9.49 1.62
N VAL A 37 0.82 -8.64 2.23
CA VAL A 37 0.32 -8.83 3.60
C VAL A 37 -0.48 -10.12 3.70
N GLU A 38 -1.40 -10.36 2.78
CA GLU A 38 -2.25 -11.57 2.77
C GLU A 38 -1.41 -12.86 2.66
N ARG A 39 -0.38 -12.86 1.81
CA ARG A 39 0.56 -13.99 1.69
C ARG A 39 1.30 -14.24 3.01
N TYR A 40 1.73 -13.19 3.71
CA TYR A 40 2.36 -13.32 5.02
C TYR A 40 1.41 -13.92 6.05
N GLU A 41 0.19 -13.41 6.16
CA GLU A 41 -0.81 -13.87 7.12
C GLU A 41 -1.23 -15.32 6.86
N LYS A 42 -1.47 -15.69 5.59
CA LYS A 42 -1.77 -17.08 5.19
C LYS A 42 -0.68 -18.05 5.64
N ARG A 43 0.60 -17.69 5.45
CA ARG A 43 1.73 -18.52 5.90
C ARG A 43 1.77 -18.61 7.43
N ARG A 44 1.66 -17.49 8.13
CA ARG A 44 1.69 -17.44 9.61
C ARG A 44 0.55 -18.25 10.23
N LEU A 45 -0.64 -18.21 9.65
CA LEU A 45 -1.78 -19.01 10.09
C LEU A 45 -1.56 -20.51 9.88
N LYS A 46 -0.93 -20.91 8.77
CA LYS A 46 -0.55 -22.32 8.53
C LYS A 46 0.45 -22.81 9.57
N GLU A 47 1.47 -22.01 9.89
CA GLU A 47 2.46 -22.33 10.91
C GLU A 47 1.81 -22.48 12.30
N GLU A 48 0.91 -21.57 12.65
CA GLU A 48 0.18 -21.63 13.92
C GLU A 48 -0.73 -22.86 14.01
N ARG A 49 -1.47 -23.18 12.94
CA ARG A 49 -2.31 -24.39 12.88
C ARG A 49 -1.46 -25.66 12.99
N ALA A 50 -0.32 -25.71 12.30
CA ALA A 50 0.60 -26.83 12.38
C ALA A 50 1.13 -27.02 13.81
N TYR A 51 1.49 -25.94 14.50
CA TYR A 51 1.92 -25.97 15.89
C TYR A 51 0.81 -26.46 16.84
N GLN A 52 -0.42 -25.96 16.67
CA GLN A 52 -1.56 -26.38 17.50
C GLN A 52 -1.93 -27.85 17.28
N ALA A 53 -1.76 -28.36 16.05
CA ALA A 53 -2.00 -29.77 15.72
C ALA A 53 -0.95 -30.73 16.33
N MET A 54 0.20 -30.24 16.81
CA MET A 54 1.20 -31.09 17.45
C MET A 54 0.76 -31.55 18.85
N SER A 55 1.21 -32.74 19.25
CA SER A 55 1.05 -33.23 20.62
C SER A 55 1.82 -32.35 21.63
N SER A 56 1.37 -32.34 22.88
CA SER A 56 1.95 -31.51 23.95
C SER A 56 3.44 -31.74 24.15
N PHE A 57 3.88 -33.01 24.06
CA PHE A 57 5.31 -33.36 24.15
C PHE A 57 6.13 -32.77 23.00
N ARG A 58 5.61 -32.87 21.76
CA ARG A 58 6.28 -32.32 20.58
C ARG A 58 6.32 -30.79 20.58
N ARG A 59 5.29 -30.13 21.12
CA ARG A 59 5.26 -28.66 21.31
C ARG A 59 6.29 -28.17 22.34
N LEU A 60 6.54 -28.94 23.39
CA LEU A 60 7.54 -28.59 24.41
C LEU A 60 8.96 -28.64 23.82
N LEU A 61 9.23 -29.61 22.94
CA LEU A 61 10.53 -29.79 22.29
C LEU A 61 10.78 -28.84 21.10
N SER A 62 9.74 -28.23 20.52
CA SER A 62 9.87 -27.46 19.28
C SER A 62 10.39 -26.02 19.46
N GLY A 63 10.73 -25.59 20.68
CA GLY A 63 11.37 -24.28 20.94
C GLY A 63 10.64 -23.09 20.31
N ARG A 64 9.37 -22.88 20.68
CA ARG A 64 8.52 -21.80 20.11
C ARG A 64 9.22 -20.44 20.22
N LYS A 65 9.25 -19.68 19.11
CA LYS A 65 9.75 -18.30 19.11
C LYS A 65 9.03 -17.47 20.19
N PRO A 66 9.74 -16.66 21.00
CA PRO A 66 9.13 -15.80 22.01
C PRO A 66 8.11 -14.84 21.40
N ALA A 67 7.06 -14.51 22.15
CA ALA A 67 5.95 -13.66 21.71
C ALA A 67 6.40 -12.29 21.16
N HIS A 68 7.51 -11.75 21.68
CA HIS A 68 8.06 -10.48 21.22
C HIS A 68 8.55 -10.52 19.76
N HIS A 69 9.18 -11.60 19.31
CA HIS A 69 9.63 -11.73 17.91
C HIS A 69 8.47 -11.73 16.94
N LEU A 70 7.35 -12.36 17.31
CA LEU A 70 6.13 -12.39 16.51
C LEU A 70 5.55 -10.96 16.33
N ALA A 71 5.60 -10.13 17.37
CA ALA A 71 5.11 -8.76 17.31
C ALA A 71 5.98 -7.88 16.39
N VAL A 72 7.31 -8.04 16.44
CA VAL A 72 8.23 -7.32 15.56
C VAL A 72 7.99 -7.70 14.10
N GLU A 73 7.87 -9.01 13.82
CA GLU A 73 7.54 -9.50 12.47
C GLU A 73 6.21 -8.91 11.99
N TYR A 74 5.17 -8.90 12.84
CA TYR A 74 3.87 -8.31 12.48
C TYR A 74 3.95 -6.82 12.16
N ILE A 75 4.71 -6.04 12.95
CA ILE A 75 4.91 -4.62 12.67
C ILE A 75 5.57 -4.42 11.30
N HIS A 76 6.57 -5.24 10.98
CA HIS A 76 7.33 -5.11 9.75
C HIS A 76 6.57 -5.57 8.50
N TYR A 77 5.88 -6.72 8.58
CA TYR A 77 5.26 -7.35 7.43
C TYR A 77 3.78 -7.00 7.24
N VAL A 78 3.12 -6.45 8.27
CA VAL A 78 1.70 -6.09 8.20
C VAL A 78 1.51 -4.60 8.46
N LYS A 79 1.89 -4.12 9.64
CA LYS A 79 1.53 -2.75 10.07
C LYS A 79 2.17 -1.68 9.18
N LYS A 80 3.50 -1.70 9.00
CA LYS A 80 4.22 -0.71 8.18
C LYS A 80 3.77 -0.71 6.72
N PRO A 81 3.61 -1.87 6.05
CA PRO A 81 3.06 -1.92 4.69
C PRO A 81 1.64 -1.34 4.62
N MET A 82 0.75 -1.69 5.54
CA MET A 82 -0.62 -1.16 5.57
C MET A 82 -0.66 0.36 5.83
N GLU A 83 0.25 0.88 6.65
CA GLU A 83 0.43 2.33 6.82
C GLU A 83 0.84 3.02 5.51
N ARG A 84 1.71 2.38 4.72
CA ARG A 84 2.07 2.86 3.38
C ARG A 84 0.87 2.84 2.44
N ALA A 85 0.11 1.73 2.39
CA ALA A 85 -1.12 1.64 1.60
C ALA A 85 -2.13 2.74 2.00
N ARG A 86 -2.27 3.05 3.29
CA ARG A 86 -3.13 4.15 3.76
C ARG A 86 -2.67 5.52 3.24
N LYS A 87 -1.37 5.79 3.20
CA LYS A 87 -0.84 7.03 2.62
C LYS A 87 -1.13 7.11 1.11
N LEU A 88 -0.90 6.02 0.39
CA LEU A 88 -1.19 5.93 -1.04
C LEU A 88 -2.69 6.14 -1.33
N ARG A 89 -3.59 5.64 -0.47
CA ARG A 89 -5.03 5.91 -0.57
C ARG A 89 -5.34 7.39 -0.45
N VAL A 90 -4.80 8.07 0.55
CA VAL A 90 -4.99 9.52 0.73
C VAL A 90 -4.48 10.30 -0.48
N GLU A 91 -3.34 9.89 -1.07
CA GLU A 91 -2.82 10.50 -2.29
C GLU A 91 -3.74 10.26 -3.50
N ALA A 92 -4.25 9.04 -3.67
CA ALA A 92 -5.19 8.72 -4.74
C ALA A 92 -6.52 9.46 -4.61
N ASP A 93 -7.06 9.56 -3.39
CA ASP A 93 -8.30 10.29 -3.12
C ASP A 93 -8.15 11.79 -3.38
N ARG A 94 -7.00 12.38 -3.04
CA ARG A 94 -6.69 13.78 -3.41
C ARG A 94 -6.66 13.96 -4.93
N ALA A 95 -6.02 13.05 -5.66
CA ALA A 95 -5.96 13.10 -7.11
C ALA A 95 -7.37 12.94 -7.74
N ARG A 96 -8.21 12.06 -7.19
CA ARG A 96 -9.63 11.91 -7.59
C ARG A 96 -10.43 13.19 -7.35
N HIS A 97 -10.26 13.84 -6.19
CA HIS A 97 -10.91 15.12 -5.93
C HIS A 97 -10.49 16.22 -6.91
N LEU A 98 -9.23 16.25 -7.35
CA LEU A 98 -8.79 17.17 -8.40
C LEU A 98 -9.39 16.84 -9.75
N LEU A 99 -9.54 15.55 -10.07
CA LEU A 99 -10.18 15.09 -11.29
C LEU A 99 -11.66 15.50 -11.35
N ASP A 100 -12.42 15.25 -10.28
CA ASP A 100 -13.86 15.54 -10.16
C ASP A 100 -14.17 17.04 -9.96
N SER A 101 -13.16 17.83 -9.57
CA SER A 101 -13.32 19.26 -9.41
C SER A 101 -13.78 19.93 -10.72
N PRO A 102 -14.78 20.84 -10.69
CA PRO A 102 -15.27 21.55 -11.87
C PRO A 102 -14.29 22.58 -12.43
N LYS A 103 -13.06 22.63 -11.90
CA LYS A 103 -11.97 23.52 -12.35
C LYS A 103 -11.57 23.27 -13.80
N SER A 104 -11.08 24.31 -14.46
CA SER A 104 -10.53 24.18 -15.81
C SER A 104 -9.23 23.36 -15.81
N SER A 105 -8.86 22.79 -16.95
CA SER A 105 -7.62 22.00 -17.07
C SER A 105 -6.34 22.81 -16.79
N ASP A 106 -6.37 24.13 -17.01
CA ASP A 106 -5.27 25.04 -16.64
C ASP A 106 -5.17 25.22 -15.12
N GLU A 107 -6.31 25.36 -14.43
CA GLU A 107 -6.33 25.46 -12.97
C GLU A 107 -5.89 24.14 -12.31
N LYS A 108 -6.30 22.99 -12.86
CA LYS A 108 -5.84 21.67 -12.40
C LYS A 108 -4.34 21.47 -12.59
N LEU A 109 -3.75 22.04 -13.66
CA LEU A 109 -2.30 22.02 -13.87
C LEU A 109 -1.57 22.79 -12.77
N SER A 110 -2.07 23.98 -12.39
CA SER A 110 -1.48 24.77 -11.29
C SER A 110 -1.61 24.08 -9.92
N ASP A 111 -2.75 23.44 -9.65
CA ASP A 111 -2.95 22.70 -8.40
C ASP A 111 -1.99 21.48 -8.31
N LEU A 112 -1.70 20.84 -9.45
CA LEU A 112 -0.73 19.73 -9.51
C LEU A 112 0.70 20.16 -9.17
N GLU A 113 1.12 21.36 -9.60
CA GLU A 113 2.45 21.90 -9.27
C GLU A 113 2.60 22.20 -7.77
N THR A 114 1.50 22.50 -7.07
CA THR A 114 1.51 22.66 -5.60
C THR A 114 1.59 21.34 -4.84
N LEU A 115 1.36 20.21 -5.51
CA LEU A 115 1.38 18.87 -4.91
C LEU A 115 2.74 18.16 -5.07
N THR A 116 3.60 18.60 -5.99
CA THR A 116 4.94 18.05 -6.26
C THR A 116 6.03 18.76 -5.48
#